data_AF-A0A7J7NTT3-F1
#
_entry.id   AF-A0A7J7NTT3-F1
#
_cell.length_a   1.000
_cell.length_b   1.000
_cell.length_c   1.000
_cell.angle_alpha   90.00
_cell.angle_beta   90.00
_cell.angle_gamma   90.00
#
_symmetry.space_group_name_H-M   'P 1'
#
loop_
_entity.id
_entity.type
_entity.pdbx_description
1 polymer ?
#
loop_
_entity_poly.entity_id
_entity_poly.type
_entity_poly.pdbx_seq_one_letter_code
_entity_poly.pdbx_strand_id
1 'polypeptide(L)'
;MQEDWSQFKHAKFTSITGDFIRYHKKSTIWPGIKLAASINRPYMGWLVGNGDNIDFWRDTWAMEILRREYIEMPQSLWKRCTTRLSDFINSNGWDIPTDIRILLSTLRINML
;
A
#
# COMPACT_ATOMS: atom_id res chain seq x y z
N MET A 1 28.60 21.79 -29.72
CA MET A 1 29.06 20.66 -28.87
C MET A 1 28.41 20.62 -27.48
N GLN A 2 28.08 21.75 -26.83
CA GLN A 2 27.51 21.73 -25.46
C GLN A 2 25.99 21.42 -25.42
N GLU A 3 25.22 21.80 -26.44
CA GLU A 3 23.77 21.55 -26.51
C GLU A 3 23.39 20.07 -26.67
N ASP A 4 24.20 19.27 -27.38
CA ASP A 4 23.93 17.85 -27.63
C ASP A 4 23.90 17.03 -26.34
N TRP A 5 24.78 17.33 -25.39
CA TRP A 5 24.84 16.62 -24.11
C TRP A 5 23.64 16.90 -23.22
N SER A 6 23.07 18.10 -23.29
CA SER A 6 21.84 18.46 -22.58
C SER A 6 20.65 17.69 -23.15
N GLN A 7 20.55 17.65 -24.49
CA GLN A 7 19.48 16.93 -25.19
C GLN A 7 19.59 15.41 -24.99
N PHE A 8 20.81 14.85 -25.00
CA PHE A 8 21.07 13.44 -24.72
C PHE A 8 20.62 13.02 -23.31
N LYS A 9 20.87 13.84 -22.29
CA LYS A 9 20.42 13.55 -20.91
C LYS A 9 18.90 13.56 -20.77
N HIS A 10 18.20 14.39 -21.56
CA HIS A 10 16.74 14.44 -21.59
C HIS A 10 16.12 13.32 -22.45
N ALA A 11 16.75 12.98 -23.57
CA ALA A 11 16.31 11.95 -24.48
C ALA A 11 16.66 10.58 -23.91
N LYS A 12 15.77 10.02 -23.08
CA LYS A 12 15.91 8.69 -22.48
C LYS A 12 16.12 7.56 -23.52
N PHE A 13 15.73 7.80 -24.77
CA PHE A 13 15.83 6.85 -25.87
C PHE A 13 16.17 7.53 -27.21
N THR A 14 16.92 6.84 -28.06
CA THR A 14 17.17 7.18 -29.47
C THR A 14 16.45 6.20 -30.40
N SER A 15 16.15 6.62 -31.63
CA SER A 15 15.63 5.74 -32.69
C SER A 15 16.73 4.82 -33.23
N ILE A 16 16.35 3.82 -34.03
CA ILE A 16 17.32 2.96 -34.72
C ILE A 16 18.17 3.73 -35.75
N THR A 17 17.68 4.89 -36.19
CA THR A 17 18.38 5.84 -37.07
C THR A 17 19.27 6.82 -36.31
N GLY A 18 19.29 6.77 -34.97
CA GLY A 18 20.12 7.62 -34.12
C GLY A 18 19.47 8.94 -33.68
N ASP A 19 18.23 9.21 -34.11
CA ASP A 19 17.51 10.44 -33.77
C ASP A 19 17.01 10.43 -32.32
N PHE A 20 17.08 11.58 -31.66
CA PHE A 20 16.54 11.73 -30.30
C PHE A 20 15.01 11.65 -30.31
N ILE A 21 14.46 10.73 -29.51
CA ILE A 21 13.02 10.60 -29.38
C ILE A 21 12.52 11.69 -28.42
N ARG A 22 11.93 12.74 -28.98
CA ARG A 22 11.40 13.90 -28.24
C ARG A 22 9.96 13.72 -27.75
N TYR A 23 9.26 12.66 -28.16
CA TYR A 23 7.90 12.34 -27.71
C TYR A 23 7.91 11.29 -26.59
N HIS A 24 6.88 11.30 -25.75
CA HIS A 24 6.75 10.33 -24.67
C HIS A 24 6.57 8.90 -25.23
N LYS A 25 7.59 8.05 -25.15
CA LYS A 25 7.43 6.60 -25.31
C LYS A 25 6.73 6.04 -24.08
N LYS A 26 5.53 5.45 -24.26
CA LYS A 26 4.84 4.67 -23.23
C LYS A 26 5.86 3.71 -22.60
N SER A 27 6.01 3.77 -21.28
CA SER A 27 6.94 2.89 -20.55
C SER A 27 6.66 1.45 -20.92
N THR A 28 7.66 0.72 -21.42
CA THR A 28 7.56 -0.72 -21.71
C THR A 28 7.54 -1.55 -20.44
N ILE A 29 8.02 -0.99 -19.33
CA ILE A 29 8.10 -1.63 -18.01
C ILE A 29 6.78 -1.51 -17.24
N TRP A 30 6.09 -0.37 -17.37
CA TRP A 30 4.87 -0.08 -16.60
C TRP A 30 3.72 -1.08 -16.81
N PRO A 31 3.45 -1.60 -18.02
CA PRO A 31 2.51 -2.69 -18.22
C PRO A 31 2.85 -3.93 -17.40
N GLY A 32 4.14 -4.32 -17.35
CA GLY A 32 4.62 -5.44 -16.56
C GLY A 32 4.45 -5.21 -15.06
N ILE A 33 4.78 -4.01 -14.57
CA ILE A 33 4.55 -3.62 -13.16
C ILE A 33 3.05 -3.65 -12.83
N LYS A 34 2.19 -3.13 -13.72
CA LYS A 34 0.73 -3.16 -13.52
C LYS A 34 0.19 -4.58 -13.46
N LEU A 35 0.65 -5.47 -14.33
CA LEU A 35 0.26 -6.88 -14.32
C LEU A 35 0.69 -7.54 -13.01
N ALA A 36 1.96 -7.39 -12.63
CA ALA A 36 2.49 -7.91 -11.37
C ALA A 36 1.72 -7.34 -10.17
N ALA A 37 1.43 -6.04 -10.14
CA ALA A 37 0.65 -5.41 -9.08
C ALA A 37 -0.79 -5.95 -9.04
N SER A 38 -1.44 -6.18 -10.19
CA SER A 38 -2.81 -6.75 -10.20
C SER A 38 -2.86 -8.19 -9.67
N ILE A 39 -1.85 -9.01 -9.99
CA ILE A 39 -1.75 -10.40 -9.52
C ILE A 39 -1.43 -10.43 -8.03
N ASN A 40 -0.55 -9.54 -7.58
CA ASN A 40 -0.08 -9.53 -6.20
C ASN A 40 -0.91 -8.65 -5.27
N ARG A 41 -1.89 -7.90 -5.78
CA ARG A 41 -2.72 -6.99 -4.98
C ARG A 41 -3.31 -7.64 -3.71
N PRO A 42 -3.80 -8.90 -3.75
CA PRO A 42 -4.32 -9.56 -2.55
C PRO A 42 -3.27 -9.89 -1.49
N TYR A 43 -1.99 -9.92 -1.88
CA TYR A 43 -0.84 -10.27 -1.03
C TYR A 43 -0.01 -9.06 -0.64
N MET A 44 -0.30 -7.88 -1.22
CA MET A 44 0.36 -6.63 -0.88
C MET A 44 -0.28 -6.02 0.36
N GLY A 45 0.54 -5.59 1.32
CA GLY A 45 0.10 -4.80 2.46
C GLY A 45 -0.13 -3.34 2.10
N TRP A 46 -0.85 -2.60 2.93
CA TRP A 46 -1.01 -1.15 2.77
C TRP A 46 0.13 -0.41 3.46
N LEU A 47 0.57 0.68 2.82
CA LEU A 47 1.43 1.66 3.47
C LEU A 47 0.53 2.63 4.25
N VAL A 48 0.45 2.44 5.57
CA VAL A 48 -0.51 3.15 6.44
C VAL A 48 -0.04 4.51 6.95
N GLY A 49 1.24 4.83 6.76
CA GLY A 49 1.82 6.09 7.25
C GLY A 49 1.74 6.18 8.78
N ASN A 50 1.24 7.30 9.30
CA ASN A 50 1.06 7.52 10.73
C ASN A 50 -0.29 7.02 11.29
N GLY A 51 -1.19 6.53 10.44
CA GLY A 51 -2.48 5.97 10.85
C GLY A 51 -3.54 6.97 11.34
N ASP A 52 -3.29 8.28 11.30
CA ASP A 52 -4.19 9.28 11.90
C ASP A 52 -5.56 9.38 11.22
N ASN A 53 -5.64 9.01 9.94
CA ASN A 53 -6.87 9.07 9.15
C ASN A 53 -7.38 7.67 8.76
N ILE A 54 -6.97 6.63 9.52
CA ILE A 54 -7.35 5.24 9.27
C ILE A 54 -8.11 4.72 10.48
N ASP A 55 -9.37 4.33 10.29
CA ASP A 55 -10.16 3.60 11.28
C ASP A 55 -9.69 2.14 11.30
N PHE A 56 -9.29 1.64 12.48
CA PHE A 56 -8.72 0.31 12.61
C PHE A 56 -9.66 -0.81 12.15
N TRP A 57 -10.97 -0.62 12.31
CA TRP A 57 -11.98 -1.66 12.11
C TRP A 57 -12.76 -1.52 10.79
N ARG A 58 -12.83 -0.31 10.25
CA ARG A 58 -13.69 0.03 9.10
C ARG A 58 -12.90 0.19 7.81
N ASP A 59 -11.63 0.57 7.90
CA ASP A 59 -10.80 0.77 6.71
C ASP A 59 -9.99 -0.48 6.37
N THR A 60 -9.78 -0.69 5.07
CA THR A 60 -8.88 -1.74 4.59
C THR A 60 -7.44 -1.23 4.69
N TRP A 61 -6.75 -1.52 5.79
CA TRP A 61 -5.37 -1.07 6.03
C TRP A 61 -4.36 -2.21 6.24
N ALA A 62 -4.81 -3.44 6.46
CA ALA A 62 -3.93 -4.60 6.53
C ALA A 62 -4.43 -5.71 5.61
N MET A 63 -5.56 -6.33 5.94
CA MET A 63 -6.19 -7.37 5.13
C MET A 63 -7.69 -7.14 5.06
N GLU A 64 -8.33 -7.58 3.98
CA GLU A 64 -9.79 -7.48 3.84
C GLU A 64 -10.54 -8.21 4.97
N ILE A 65 -9.99 -9.30 5.49
CA ILE A 65 -10.58 -10.09 6.59
C ILE A 65 -10.68 -9.31 7.92
N LEU A 66 -9.93 -8.22 8.09
CA LEU A 66 -10.03 -7.38 9.29
C LEU A 66 -11.21 -6.44 9.27
N ARG A 67 -11.85 -6.28 8.12
CA ARG A 67 -13.00 -5.40 8.05
C ARG A 67 -14.16 -5.99 8.84
N ARG A 68 -14.94 -5.08 9.44
CA ARG A 68 -16.16 -5.38 10.18
C ARG A 68 -17.07 -6.42 9.53
N GLU A 69 -17.18 -6.44 8.20
CA GLU A 69 -18.08 -7.36 7.50
C GLU A 69 -17.67 -8.83 7.62
N TYR A 70 -16.42 -9.12 7.98
CA TYR A 70 -15.89 -10.49 8.12
C TYR A 70 -15.70 -10.92 9.58
N ILE A 71 -15.93 -10.01 10.54
CA ILE A 71 -15.80 -10.30 11.98
C ILE A 71 -17.21 -10.40 12.59
N GLU A 72 -17.58 -11.60 13.00
CA GLU A 72 -18.85 -11.86 13.69
C GLU A 72 -18.82 -11.29 15.10
N MET A 73 -19.39 -10.10 15.28
CA MET A 73 -19.49 -9.44 16.58
C MET A 73 -20.82 -8.68 16.73
N PRO A 74 -21.46 -8.70 17.93
CA PRO A 74 -22.68 -7.93 18.21
C PRO A 74 -22.57 -6.45 17.85
N GLN A 75 -23.65 -5.90 17.28
CA GLN A 75 -23.72 -4.48 16.89
C GLN A 75 -23.47 -3.50 18.07
N SER A 76 -23.80 -3.91 19.29
CA SER A 76 -23.51 -3.14 20.50
C SER A 76 -22.01 -2.97 20.77
N LEU A 77 -21.20 -4.00 20.45
CA LEU A 77 -19.74 -3.94 20.61
C LEU A 77 -19.11 -3.11 19.49
N TRP A 78 -19.65 -3.18 18.27
CA TRP A 78 -19.21 -2.36 17.14
C TRP A 78 -19.32 -0.85 17.37
N LYS A 79 -20.22 -0.41 18.25
CA LYS A 79 -20.33 1.01 18.67
C LYS A 79 -19.16 1.46 19.53
N ARG A 80 -18.46 0.53 20.19
CA ARG A 80 -17.29 0.79 21.04
C ARG A 80 -15.99 0.78 20.22
N CYS A 81 -15.99 0.15 19.06
CA CYS A 81 -14.90 0.14 18.08
C CYS A 81 -14.81 1.49 17.35
N THR A 82 -14.08 2.43 17.95
CA THR A 82 -13.85 3.80 17.45
C THR A 82 -12.36 4.17 17.38
N THR A 83 -11.49 3.20 17.62
CA THR A 83 -10.03 3.38 17.64
C THR A 83 -9.48 3.63 16.24
N ARG A 84 -8.55 4.56 16.15
CA ARG A 84 -7.75 4.81 14.96
C ARG A 84 -6.54 3.88 14.94
N LEU A 85 -5.96 3.74 13.76
CA LEU A 85 -4.72 2.99 13.62
C LEU A 85 -3.57 3.67 14.35
N SER A 86 -3.55 5.01 14.40
CA SER A 86 -2.54 5.78 15.15
C SER A 86 -2.57 5.51 16.66
N ASP A 87 -3.70 5.07 17.23
CA ASP A 87 -3.78 4.67 18.63
C ASP A 87 -2.89 3.45 18.94
N PHE A 88 -2.52 2.68 17.92
CA PHE A 88 -1.66 1.50 18.02
C PHE A 88 -0.27 1.71 17.41
N ILE A 89 0.05 2.91 16.92
CA ILE A 89 1.37 3.23 16.36
C ILE A 89 2.07 4.17 17.34
N ASN A 90 3.13 3.69 17.97
CA ASN A 90 4.02 4.51 18.79
C ASN A 90 5.38 4.70 18.09
N SER A 91 6.24 5.55 18.64
CA SER A 91 7.54 5.88 18.05
C SER A 91 8.48 4.68 17.85
N ASN A 92 8.19 3.55 18.49
CA ASN A 92 9.00 2.33 18.43
C ASN A 92 8.26 1.14 17.77
N GLY A 93 7.09 1.36 17.15
CA GLY A 93 6.35 0.33 16.41
C GLY A 93 4.89 0.18 16.84
N TRP A 94 4.40 -1.06 16.76
CA TRP A 94 3.00 -1.39 16.99
C TRP A 94 2.71 -1.73 18.45
N ASP A 95 1.88 -0.92 19.10
CA ASP A 95 1.36 -1.13 20.45
C ASP A 95 -0.09 -1.64 20.42
N ILE A 96 -0.25 -2.87 19.95
CA ILE A 96 -1.55 -3.51 19.83
C ILE A 96 -1.92 -4.20 21.16
N PRO A 97 -3.10 -3.92 21.75
CA PRO A 97 -3.59 -4.62 22.94
C PRO A 97 -3.63 -6.13 22.79
N THR A 98 -3.36 -6.86 23.88
CA THR A 98 -3.31 -8.33 23.90
C THR A 98 -4.57 -8.99 23.32
N ASP A 99 -5.75 -8.47 23.65
CA ASP A 99 -7.02 -9.02 23.16
C ASP A 99 -7.14 -8.94 21.65
N ILE A 100 -6.67 -7.82 21.06
CA ILE A 100 -6.63 -7.65 19.60
C ILE A 100 -5.58 -8.59 19.01
N ARG A 101 -4.39 -8.75 19.63
CA ARG A 101 -3.38 -9.72 19.16
C ARG A 101 -3.93 -11.15 19.14
N ILE A 102 -4.68 -11.55 20.16
CA ILE A 102 -5.32 -12.87 20.23
C ILE A 102 -6.35 -13.03 19.10
N LEU A 103 -7.20 -12.01 18.88
CA LEU A 103 -8.15 -12.00 17.77
C LEU A 103 -7.44 -12.17 16.42
N LEU A 104 -6.40 -11.37 16.17
CA LEU A 104 -5.61 -11.44 14.93
C LEU A 104 -4.96 -12.81 14.73
N SER A 105 -4.40 -13.40 15.79
CA SER A 105 -3.81 -14.74 15.74
C SER A 105 -4.85 -15.83 15.41
N THR A 106 -6.07 -15.70 15.94
CA THR A 106 -7.19 -16.60 15.64
C THR A 106 -7.59 -16.51 14.17
N LEU A 107 -7.54 -15.32 13.61
CA LEU A 107 -7.78 -15.06 12.18
C LEU A 107 -6.57 -15.42 11.29
N ARG A 108 -5.48 -15.97 11.86
CA ARG A 108 -4.21 -16.28 11.18
C ARG A 108 -3.55 -15.06 10.53
N ILE A 109 -3.71 -13.89 11.15
CA ILE A 109 -3.13 -12.63 10.72
C ILE A 109 -1.90 -12.38 11.57
N ASN A 110 -0.72 -12.58 10.99
CA ASN A 110 0.55 -12.27 11.64
C ASN A 110 0.92 -10.82 11.35
N MET A 111 0.83 -9.95 12.35
CA MET A 111 1.47 -8.65 12.30
C MET A 111 2.90 -8.79 12.82
N LEU A 112 3.88 -8.40 12.00
CA LEU A 112 5.31 -8.42 12.31
C LEU A 112 5.65 -7.51 13.50
#